data_AF-A0A1I8NI47-F1
#
_entry.id   AF-A0A1I8NI47-F1
#
_cell.length_a   1.000
_cell.length_b   1.000
_cell.length_c   1.000
_cell.angle_alpha   90.00
_cell.angle_beta   90.00
_cell.angle_gamma   90.00
#
_symmetry.space_group_name_H-M   'P 1'
#
loop_
_entity.id
_entity.type
_entity.pdbx_description
1 polymer ?
#
loop_
_entity_poly.entity_id
_entity_poly.type
_entity_poly.pdbx_seq_one_letter_code
_entity_poly.pdbx_strand_id
1 'polypeptide(L)' 'MFSFISRITNDAREDEMEENMGQVNTMIGNLRNMALDMGSELENQNRQIDRINRKAESNEARIAVANQRAHQLLK' A
#
# COMPACT_ATOMS: atom_id res chain seq x y z
N MET A 1 33.09 -8.07 -13.71
CA MET A 1 31.63 -7.91 -13.84
C MET A 1 31.01 -9.14 -13.20
N PHE A 2 30.09 -8.98 -12.24
CA PHE A 2 29.42 -10.12 -11.61
C PHE A 2 28.39 -10.70 -12.59
N SER A 3 28.36 -12.03 -12.74
CA SER A 3 27.37 -12.76 -13.54
C SER A 3 26.32 -13.32 -12.59
N PHE A 4 25.04 -13.23 -12.97
CA PHE A 4 23.91 -13.80 -12.23
C PHE A 4 23.85 -15.32 -12.36
N ILE A 5 24.37 -15.89 -13.44
CA ILE A 5 24.45 -17.35 -13.63
C ILE A 5 25.90 -17.83 -13.75
N SER A 6 26.14 -19.08 -13.37
CA SER A 6 27.43 -19.75 -13.64
C SER A 6 27.38 -20.39 -15.03
N ARG A 7 28.31 -20.01 -15.91
CA ARG A 7 28.40 -20.53 -17.28
C ARG A 7 29.08 -21.90 -17.31
N ILE A 8 28.49 -22.85 -18.02
CA ILE A 8 28.98 -24.22 -18.15
C ILE A 8 29.29 -24.52 -19.62
N THR A 9 28.35 -24.26 -20.53
CA THR A 9 28.50 -24.58 -21.97
C THR A 9 28.89 -23.38 -22.83
N ASN A 10 28.84 -22.16 -22.28
CA ASN A 10 29.08 -20.89 -22.98
C ASN A 10 28.26 -20.78 -24.28
N ASP A 11 26.99 -21.16 -24.20
CA ASP A 11 26.08 -21.12 -25.34
C ASP A 11 25.10 -19.94 -25.26
N ALA A 12 24.39 -19.70 -26.36
CA ALA A 12 23.45 -18.59 -26.46
C ALA A 12 22.28 -18.68 -25.44
N ARG A 13 21.99 -19.87 -24.89
CA ARG A 13 20.95 -20.02 -23.87
C ARG A 13 21.42 -19.47 -22.53
N GLU A 14 22.69 -19.67 -22.20
CA GLU A 14 23.30 -19.06 -21.00
C GLU A 14 23.36 -17.53 -21.12
N ASP A 15 23.62 -16.98 -22.31
CA ASP A 15 23.53 -15.53 -22.54
C ASP A 15 22.10 -15.00 -22.32
N GLU A 16 21.09 -15.69 -22.85
CA GLU A 16 19.68 -15.32 -22.67
C GLU A 16 19.26 -15.42 -21.19
N MET A 17 19.71 -16.45 -20.47
CA MET A 17 19.43 -16.59 -19.04
C MET A 17 20.07 -15.46 -18.22
N GLU A 18 21.29 -15.06 -18.54
CA GLU A 18 21.96 -13.92 -17.88
C GLU A 18 21.20 -12.60 -18.14
N GLU A 19 20.75 -12.36 -19.38
CA GLU A 19 19.92 -11.20 -19.72
C GLU A 19 18.59 -11.21 -18.95
N ASN A 20 17.88 -12.33 -18.98
CA ASN A 20 16.61 -12.51 -18.29
C ASN A 20 16.77 -12.28 -16.77
N MET A 21 17.86 -12.77 -16.17
CA MET A 21 18.15 -12.51 -14.75
C MET A 21 18.46 -11.04 -14.46
N GLY A 22 19.12 -10.33 -15.38
CA GLY A 22 19.30 -8.88 -15.28
C GLY A 22 17.96 -8.12 -15.31
N GLN A 23 17.04 -8.54 -16.16
CA GLN A 23 15.68 -7.99 -16.21
C GLN A 23 14.91 -8.30 -14.92
N VAL A 24 14.98 -9.53 -14.41
CA VAL A 24 14.37 -9.93 -13.12
C VAL A 24 14.92 -9.09 -11.96
N ASN A 25 16.23 -8.85 -11.90
CA ASN A 25 16.83 -8.01 -10.87
C ASN A 25 16.27 -6.58 -10.91
N THR A 26 16.07 -6.03 -12.11
CA THR A 26 15.42 -4.72 -12.29
C THR A 26 13.97 -4.73 -11.82
N MET A 27 13.21 -5.77 -12.17
CA MET A 27 11.83 -5.94 -11.71
C MET A 27 11.72 -6.06 -10.18
N ILE A 28 12.64 -6.79 -9.54
CA ILE A 28 12.71 -6.89 -8.07
C ILE A 28 12.98 -5.53 -7.44
N GLY A 29 13.87 -4.72 -8.03
CA GLY A 29 14.10 -3.33 -7.59
C GLY A 29 12.82 -2.50 -7.63
N ASN A 30 12.05 -2.60 -8.72
CA ASN A 30 10.77 -1.91 -8.86
C ASN A 30 9.73 -2.42 -7.85
N LEU A 31 9.61 -3.74 -7.67
CA LEU A 31 8.71 -4.35 -6.68
C LEU A 31 9.03 -3.89 -5.25
N ARG A 32 10.32 -3.76 -4.91
CA ARG A 32 10.76 -3.23 -3.62
C ARG A 32 10.30 -1.78 -3.43
N ASN A 33 10.48 -0.92 -4.42
CA ASN A 33 10.03 0.47 -4.33
C ASN A 33 8.50 0.55 -4.18
N MET A 34 7.75 -0.21 -4.97
CA MET A 34 6.28 -0.27 -4.85
C MET A 34 5.83 -0.77 -3.48
N ALA A 35 6.52 -1.75 -2.88
CA ALA A 35 6.21 -2.23 -1.53
C ALA A 35 6.45 -1.16 -0.46
N LEU A 36 7.53 -0.37 -0.59
CA LEU A 36 7.82 0.75 0.31
C LEU A 36 6.78 1.87 0.18
N ASP A 37 6.45 2.25 -1.04
CA ASP A 37 5.46 3.29 -1.33
C ASP A 37 4.06 2.87 -0.83
N MET A 38 3.69 1.61 -1.09
CA MET A 38 2.43 1.03 -0.59
C MET A 38 2.40 0.99 0.94
N GLY A 39 3.49 0.63 1.60
CA GLY A 39 3.59 0.64 3.06
C GLY A 39 3.36 2.04 3.65
N SER A 40 4.05 3.04 3.10
CA SER A 40 3.86 4.45 3.50
C SER A 40 2.42 4.93 3.29
N GLU A 41 1.82 4.56 2.16
CA GLU A 41 0.43 4.93 1.85
C GLU A 41 -0.57 4.27 2.79
N LEU A 42 -0.37 2.99 3.15
CA LEU A 42 -1.19 2.31 4.16
C LEU A 42 -1.12 3.02 5.52
N GLU A 43 0.06 3.46 5.95
CA GLU A 43 0.20 4.22 7.19
C GLU A 43 -0.51 5.58 7.13
N ASN A 44 -0.41 6.28 6.00
CA ASN A 44 -1.12 7.54 5.78
C ASN A 44 -2.63 7.35 5.87
N GLN A 45 -3.15 6.30 5.21
CA GLN A 45 -4.57 5.97 5.19
C GLN A 45 -5.06 5.54 6.57
N ASN A 46 -4.29 4.75 7.32
CA ASN A 46 -4.63 4.39 8.71
C ASN A 46 -4.82 5.65 9.59
N ARG A 47 -3.88 6.59 9.53
CA ARG A 47 -4.03 7.88 10.23
C ARG A 47 -5.25 8.68 9.77
N GLN A 48 -5.61 8.57 8.49
CA GLN A 48 -6.81 9.24 7.96
C GLN A 48 -8.10 8.60 8.46
N ILE A 49 -8.16 7.26 8.50
CA ILE A 49 -9.27 6.49 9.06
C ILE A 49 -9.49 6.88 10.52
N ASP A 50 -8.43 7.00 11.33
CA ASP A 50 -8.55 7.45 12.73
C ASP A 50 -9.20 8.84 12.85
N ARG A 51 -8.85 9.77 11.95
CA ARG A 51 -9.47 11.10 11.91
C ARG A 51 -10.93 11.03 11.48
N ILE A 52 -11.27 10.14 10.56
CA ILE A 52 -12.65 9.92 10.12
C ILE A 52 -13.48 9.36 11.27
N ASN A 53 -12.97 8.37 12.00
CA ASN A 53 -13.66 7.76 13.15
C ASN A 53 -13.98 8.81 14.23
N ARG A 54 -13.00 9.65 14.60
CA ARG A 54 -13.24 10.76 15.55
C ARG A 54 -14.32 11.74 15.08
N LYS A 55 -14.36 12.04 13.77
CA LYS A 55 -15.40 12.89 13.19
C LYS A 55 -16.76 12.20 13.19
N ALA A 56 -16.79 10.89 12.91
CA ALA A 56 -18.00 10.09 12.95
C ALA A 56 -18.61 10.05 14.36
N GLU A 57 -17.80 9.78 15.39
CA GLU A 57 -18.22 9.81 16.80
C GLU A 57 -18.80 11.19 17.19
N SER A 58 -18.11 12.28 16.81
CA SER A 58 -18.64 13.63 17.09
C SER A 58 -19.96 13.90 16.37
N ASN A 59 -20.14 13.39 15.15
CA ASN A 59 -21.37 13.57 14.40
C ASN A 59 -22.50 12.74 15.02
N GLU A 60 -22.24 11.50 15.42
CA GLU A 60 -23.19 10.65 16.12
C GLU A 60 -23.72 11.32 17.39
N ALA A 61 -22.82 11.85 18.23
CA ALA A 61 -23.20 12.57 19.44
C ALA A 61 -24.07 13.79 19.14
N ARG A 62 -23.73 14.57 18.10
CA ARG A 62 -24.52 15.73 17.68
C ARG A 62 -25.90 15.33 17.19
N ILE A 63 -26.00 14.26 16.40
CA ILE A 63 -27.26 13.73 15.88
C ILE A 63 -28.13 13.24 17.03
N ALA A 64 -27.56 12.51 18.00
CA ALA A 64 -28.29 12.03 19.17
C ALA A 64 -28.90 13.20 19.98
N VAL A 65 -28.11 14.24 20.25
CA VAL A 65 -28.60 15.45 20.94
C VAL A 65 -29.68 16.17 20.13
N ALA A 66 -29.49 16.32 18.81
CA ALA A 66 -30.47 16.95 17.95
C ALA A 66 -31.80 16.17 17.92
N ASN A 67 -31.72 14.83 17.86
CA ASN A 67 -32.89 13.96 17.88
C ASN A 67 -33.64 14.04 19.22
N GLN A 68 -32.91 14.05 20.35
CA GLN A 68 -33.52 14.24 21.67
C GLN A 68 -34.27 15.58 21.77
N ARG A 69 -33.68 16.67 21.27
CA ARG A 69 -34.32 18.00 21.24
C ARG A 69 -35.55 18.00 20.35
N ALA A 70 -35.47 17.41 19.15
CA ALA A 70 -36.62 17.30 18.25
C ALA A 70 -37.77 16.50 18.91
N HIS A 71 -37.46 15.40 19.59
CA HIS A 71 -38.47 14.60 20.31
C HIS A 71 -39.14 15.38 21.44
N GLN A 72 -38.41 16.24 22.16
CA GLN A 72 -38.98 17.13 23.18
C GLN A 72 -39.92 18.18 22.60
N LEU A 73 -39.66 18.67 21.38
CA LEU A 73 -40.51 19.66 20.69
C LEU A 73 -41.78 19.05 20.06
N LEU A 74 -41.80 17.73 19.83
CA LEU A 74 -42.94 16.98 19.30
C LEU A 74 -43.89 16.46 20.38
N LYS A 75 -43.53 16.63 21.67
CA LYS A 75 -44.42 16.41 22.81
C LYS A 75 -45.17 17.69 23.17
#